data_AF-A0A534KPM2-F1
#
_entry.id   AF-A0A534KPM2-F1
#
_cell.length_a   1.000
_cell.length_b   1.000
_cell.length_c   1.000
_cell.angle_alpha   90.00
_cell.angle_beta   90.00
_cell.angle_gamma   90.00
#
_symmetry.space_group_name_H-M   'P 1'
#
loop_
_entity.id
_entity.type
_entity.pdbx_description
1 polymer ?
#
loop_
_entity_poly.entity_id
_entity_poly.type
_entity_poly.pdbx_seq_one_letter_code
_entity_poly.pdbx_strand_id
1 'polypeptide(L)' 'CEAVSFYLANGEAAGQEVFHVHLHLIPRWRGDGFGLRVRPDYGRIADRTELDGLALKIRTASGRSPD' A
#
# COMPACT_ATOMS: atom_id res chain seq x y z
N CYS A 1 -1.52 -5.60 23.58
CA CYS A 1 -1.36 -5.02 22.23
C CYS A 1 0.12 -5.08 21.91
N GLU A 2 0.51 -5.68 20.79
CA GLU A 2 1.92 -5.86 20.40
C GLU A 2 2.35 -4.88 19.30
N ALA A 3 1.39 -4.47 18.46
CA ALA A 3 1.60 -3.53 17.36
C ALA A 3 0.29 -2.85 16.97
N VAL A 4 0.35 -1.87 16.06
CA VAL A 4 -0.84 -1.22 15.47
C VAL A 4 -0.66 -1.16 13.95
N SER A 5 -1.68 -1.57 13.19
CA SER A 5 -1.75 -1.37 11.74
C SER A 5 -2.48 -0.06 11.43
N PHE A 6 -1.89 0.75 10.55
CA PHE A 6 -2.50 1.99 10.05
C PHE A 6 -3.04 1.72 8.65
N TYR A 7 -4.33 1.99 8.42
CA TYR A 7 -4.97 1.73 7.13
C TYR A 7 -5.83 2.91 6.70
N LEU A 8 -5.58 3.37 5.46
CA LEU A 8 -6.29 4.45 4.80
C LEU A 8 -6.81 3.92 3.45
N ALA A 9 -8.13 3.93 3.27
CA ALA A 9 -8.76 3.63 2.00
C ALA A 9 -9.11 4.93 1.27
N ASN A 10 -8.67 5.06 0.01
CA ASN A 10 -9.00 6.19 -0.86
C ASN A 10 -9.79 5.67 -2.07
N GLY A 11 -11.11 5.87 -2.06
CA GLY A 11 -12.05 5.39 -3.08
C GLY A 11 -12.69 4.05 -2.76
N GLU A 12 -13.88 3.82 -3.34
CA GLU A 12 -14.72 2.63 -3.12
C GLU A 12 -13.98 1.33 -3.43
N ALA A 13 -13.27 1.25 -4.56
CA ALA A 13 -12.50 0.07 -4.94
C ALA A 13 -11.36 -0.27 -3.96
N ALA A 14 -10.90 0.71 -3.18
CA ALA A 14 -9.92 0.52 -2.12
C ALA A 14 -10.57 0.16 -0.76
N GLY A 15 -11.91 0.12 -0.67
CA GLY A 15 -12.67 -0.20 0.54
C GLY A 15 -13.24 1.00 1.31
N GLN A 16 -13.25 2.21 0.72
CA GLN A 16 -13.81 3.40 1.39
C GLN A 16 -15.34 3.44 1.28
N GLU A 17 -16.03 3.34 2.41
CA GLU A 17 -17.51 3.47 2.46
C GLU A 17 -17.95 4.90 2.84
N VAL A 18 -17.18 5.60 3.67
CA VAL A 18 -17.44 6.97 4.10
C VAL A 18 -16.46 7.93 3.41
N PHE A 19 -16.97 8.81 2.55
CA PHE A 19 -16.19 9.78 1.77
C PHE A 19 -15.75 11.01 2.58
N HIS A 20 -15.15 10.74 3.74
CA HIS A 20 -14.39 11.68 4.55
C HIS A 20 -13.06 11.01 4.88
N VAL A 21 -11.96 11.74 4.89
CA VAL A 21 -10.65 11.13 5.21
C VAL A 21 -10.69 10.57 6.64
N HIS A 22 -10.40 9.28 6.80
CA HIS A 22 -10.33 8.63 8.11
C HIS A 22 -9.25 7.56 8.12
N LEU A 23 -8.45 7.52 9.19
CA LEU A 23 -7.38 6.55 9.37
C LEU A 23 -7.83 5.49 10.37
N HIS A 24 -7.86 4.22 9.94
CA HIS A 24 -8.06 3.11 10.86
C HIS A 24 -6.78 2.84 11.64
N LEU A 25 -6.89 2.87 12.96
CA LEU A 25 -5.88 2.39 13.89
C LEU A 25 -6.34 1.02 14.41
N ILE A 26 -5.67 -0.04 13.99
CA ILE A 26 -6.10 -1.42 14.26
C ILE A 26 -5.07 -2.06 15.20
N PRO A 27 -5.38 -2.24 16.50
CA PRO A 27 -4.52 -2.95 17.44
C PRO A 27 -4.28 -4.39 17.01
N ARG A 28 -3.04 -4.87 17.11
CA ARG A 28 -2.61 -6.18 16.61
C ARG A 28 -2.05 -7.08 17.69
N TRP A 29 -2.28 -8.37 17.51
CA TRP A 29 -1.70 -9.46 18.29
C TRP A 29 -1.30 -10.61 17.36
N ARG A 30 -0.31 -11.39 17.77
CA ARG A 30 0.03 -12.64 17.08
C ARG A 30 -1.20 -13.55 16.95
N GLY A 31 -1.53 -13.92 15.72
CA GLY A 31 -2.62 -14.87 15.43
C GLY A 31 -4.04 -14.27 15.44
N ASP A 32 -4.19 -12.95 15.44
CA ASP A 32 -5.50 -12.27 15.45
C ASP A 32 -6.35 -12.45 14.17
N GLY A 33 -5.81 -13.13 13.14
CA GLY A 33 -6.51 -13.42 11.90
C GLY A 33 -6.69 -12.20 10.96
N PHE A 34 -6.25 -11.01 11.36
CA PHE A 34 -6.36 -9.81 10.54
C PHE A 34 -5.22 -9.74 9.50
N GLY A 35 -5.54 -9.46 8.23
CA GLY A 35 -4.53 -9.38 7.17
C GLY A 35 -5.08 -8.93 5.83
N LEU A 36 -4.17 -8.55 4.94
CA LEU A 36 -4.49 -8.20 3.55
C LEU A 36 -4.57 -9.46 2.70
N ARG A 37 -5.59 -9.54 1.84
CA ARG A 37 -5.61 -10.51 0.74
C ARG A 37 -4.78 -9.96 -0.40
N VAL A 38 -3.70 -10.64 -0.71
CA VAL A 38 -2.77 -10.26 -1.78
C VAL A 38 -2.92 -11.21 -2.96
N ARG A 39 -2.49 -10.76 -4.14
CA ARG A 39 -2.51 -11.59 -5.34
C ARG A 39 -1.58 -12.81 -5.19
N PRO A 40 -1.81 -13.90 -5.95
CA PRO A 40 -0.96 -15.09 -5.89
C PRO A 40 0.52 -14.84 -6.20
N ASP A 41 0.83 -13.82 -7.02
CA ASP A 41 2.18 -13.41 -7.39
C ASP A 41 2.83 -12.43 -6.40
N TYR A 42 2.16 -12.15 -5.27
CA TYR A 42 2.69 -11.30 -4.23
C TYR A 42 3.94 -11.93 -3.60
N GLY A 43 5.03 -11.15 -3.58
CA GLY A 43 6.36 -11.64 -3.18
C GLY A 43 7.30 -11.92 -4.36
N ARG A 44 6.84 -11.79 -5.61
CA ARG A 44 7.75 -11.75 -6.77
C ARG A 44 8.77 -10.64 -6.59
N ILE A 45 10.05 -11.00 -6.63
CA ILE A 45 11.16 -10.04 -6.62
C ILE A 45 11.40 -9.60 -8.06
N ALA A 46 11.15 -8.33 -8.36
CA ALA A 46 11.44 -7.74 -9.66
C ALA A 46 12.95 -7.48 -9.81
N ASP A 47 13.46 -7.55 -11.04
CA ASP A 47 14.84 -7.18 -11.31
C ASP A 47 15.07 -5.66 -11.18
N ARG A 48 16.34 -5.27 -11.06
CA ARG A 48 16.68 -3.86 -10.81
C ARG A 48 16.26 -2.95 -11.97
N THR A 49 16.38 -3.41 -13.20
CA THR A 49 16.03 -2.64 -14.40
C THR A 49 14.52 -2.36 -14.46
N GLU A 50 13.69 -3.33 -14.11
CA GLU A 50 12.23 -3.18 -14.00
C GLU A 50 11.87 -2.14 -12.93
N LEU A 51 12.50 -2.23 -11.75
CA LEU A 51 12.30 -1.29 -10.64
C LEU A 51 12.71 0.13 -11.02
N ASP A 52 13.85 0.30 -11.69
CA ASP A 52 14.34 1.63 -12.12
C ASP A 52 13.43 2.25 -13.17
N GLY A 53 12.91 1.44 -14.11
CA GLY A 53 11.93 1.88 -15.11
C GLY A 53 10.61 2.33 -14.48
N LEU A 54 10.09 1.58 -13.49
CA LEU A 54 8.89 1.97 -12.73
C LEU A 54 9.12 3.25 -11.92
N ALA A 55 10.27 3.37 -11.25
CA ALA A 55 10.61 4.55 -10.46
C ALA A 55 10.70 5.81 -11.33
N LEU A 56 11.24 5.70 -12.56
CA LEU A 56 11.25 6.81 -13.52
C LEU A 56 9.83 7.26 -13.87
N LYS A 57 8.93 6.31 -14.21
CA LYS A 57 7.53 6.62 -14.53
C LYS A 57 6.84 7.38 -13.39
N ILE A 58 7.04 6.96 -12.15
CA ILE A 58 6.47 7.62 -10.96
C ILE A 58 7.02 9.04 -10.82
N ARG A 59 8.33 9.25 -10.95
CA ARG A 59 8.94 10.59 -10.85
C ARG A 59 8.39 11.55 -11.89
N THR A 60 8.33 11.12 -13.15
CA THR A 60 7.78 11.92 -14.25
C THR A 60 6.32 12.29 -14.00
N ALA A 61 5.48 11.34 -13.56
CA ALA A 61 4.07 11.60 -13.26
C ALA A 61 3.89 12.53 -12.04
N SER A 62 4.82 12.50 -11.09
CA SER A 62 4.80 13.33 -9.88
C SER A 62 5.33 14.76 -10.11
N GLY A 63 5.71 15.11 -11.35
CA GLY A 63 6.32 16.40 -11.67
C GLY A 63 7.71 16.61 -11.05
N ARG A 64 8.33 15.55 -10.52
CA ARG A 64 9.73 15.58 -10.07
C ARG A 64 10.62 15.32 -11.27
N SER A 65 11.37 16.33 -11.69
CA SER A 65 12.42 16.14 -12.69
C SER A 65 13.47 15.16 -12.14
N PRO A 66 14.02 14.25 -12.95
CA PRO A 66 15.23 13.53 -12.56
C PRO A 66 16.36 14.56 -12.46
N ASP A 67 16.96 14.68 -11.28
CA ASP A 67 18.23 15.39 -11.09
C ASP A 67 19.36 14.67 -11.85
#